data_AF-A0A3D3AGD1-F1
#
_entry.id   AF-A0A3D3AGD1-F1
#
_cell.length_a   1.000
_cell.length_b   1.000
_cell.length_c   1.000
_cell.angle_alpha   90.00
_cell.angle_beta   90.00
_cell.angle_gamma   90.00
#
_symmetry.space_group_name_H-M   'P 1'
#
loop_
_entity.id
_entity.type
_entity.pdbx_description
1 polymer ?
#
loop_
_entity_poly.entity_id
_entity_poly.type
_entity_poly.pdbx_seq_one_letter_code
_entity_poly.pdbx_strand_id
1 'polypeptide(L)'
;MNNILMTKNSIEYTVNQIFKIANPKGNLKFIIYFDEGKNEIIINFNESDKKIIFKLSYAEDWYDLTGKNINEIKFINDPKNKYKIPVLFWRNKGLPFIERISDNEIIFDGDIISSSFFMLSRWEEKVIKERDVHGRFIYENSAAYKYNFIDMPIVDEYAMVLRSYLQILFADLDLGKNKFHIKLSHDIDDIRRFNNIKNTFRTLGGDILKGKSVSLFRRSLKEWEKSYKNIEKDPYFLGIYELAKISKQYNMDSAFYFKTSAKSSYDTGYIINDSVKRCIYNLQDQGFEIGFHAGYYTFQNYERLKEEKEILDEVLCFKYYGGRQHYLRFDVDTTLKYWERVGFKYDSTLSYAEHEGFRCGTCHPF
;
A
#
# COMPACT_ATOMS: atom_id res chain seq x y z
N MET A 1 -33.91 -4.82 -5.71
CA MET A 1 -33.50 -3.40 -5.59
C MET A 1 -32.06 -3.35 -6.04
N ASN A 2 -31.73 -2.54 -7.05
CA ASN A 2 -30.36 -2.37 -7.52
C ASN A 2 -29.52 -1.77 -6.38
N ASN A 3 -28.92 -2.62 -5.55
CA ASN A 3 -28.03 -2.17 -4.50
C ASN A 3 -26.69 -1.82 -5.15
N ILE A 4 -26.50 -0.55 -5.47
CA ILE A 4 -25.23 -0.04 -5.97
C ILE A 4 -24.28 0.10 -4.75
N LEU A 5 -23.14 -0.59 -4.78
CA LEU A 5 -22.15 -0.54 -3.69
C LEU A 5 -21.17 0.63 -3.83
N MET A 6 -20.98 1.14 -5.03
CA MET A 6 -20.07 2.25 -5.31
C MET A 6 -20.80 3.59 -5.27
N THR A 7 -20.28 4.52 -4.50
CA THR A 7 -20.71 5.92 -4.55
C THR A 7 -20.18 6.61 -5.80
N LYS A 8 -20.76 7.75 -6.18
CA LYS A 8 -20.23 8.59 -7.27
C LYS A 8 -18.76 8.95 -7.05
N ASN A 9 -18.37 9.33 -5.83
CA ASN A 9 -16.98 9.66 -5.51
C ASN A 9 -16.04 8.46 -5.66
N SER A 10 -16.46 7.26 -5.26
CA SER A 10 -15.63 6.06 -5.44
C SER A 10 -15.49 5.67 -6.91
N ILE A 11 -16.54 5.88 -7.71
CA ILE A 11 -16.47 5.70 -9.17
C ILE A 11 -15.47 6.69 -9.77
N GLU A 12 -15.63 7.98 -9.49
CA GLU A 12 -14.75 9.03 -10.01
C GLU A 12 -13.30 8.78 -9.63
N TYR A 13 -13.03 8.45 -8.36
CA TYR A 13 -11.70 8.12 -7.90
C TYR A 13 -11.12 6.91 -8.63
N THR A 14 -11.85 5.80 -8.71
CA THR A 14 -11.36 4.54 -9.32
C THR A 14 -11.07 4.73 -10.81
N VAL A 15 -11.97 5.38 -11.55
CA VAL A 15 -11.77 5.69 -12.96
C VAL A 15 -10.51 6.54 -13.13
N ASN A 16 -10.36 7.62 -12.35
CA ASN A 16 -9.18 8.47 -12.44
C ASN A 16 -7.88 7.72 -12.15
N GLN A 17 -7.85 6.80 -11.18
CA GLN A 17 -6.66 5.99 -10.89
C GLN A 17 -6.29 5.07 -12.06
N ILE A 18 -7.25 4.36 -12.65
CA ILE A 18 -6.99 3.48 -13.80
C ILE A 18 -6.52 4.32 -15.00
N PHE A 19 -7.17 5.46 -15.27
CA PHE A 19 -6.78 6.35 -16.37
C PHE A 19 -5.40 7.00 -16.18
N LYS A 20 -4.98 7.29 -14.94
CA LYS A 20 -3.64 7.79 -14.64
C LYS A 20 -2.55 6.79 -15.07
N ILE A 21 -2.81 5.49 -14.89
CA ILE A 21 -1.89 4.42 -15.29
C ILE A 21 -2.01 4.15 -16.81
N ALA A 22 -3.22 4.13 -17.35
CA ALA A 22 -3.49 3.85 -18.77
C ALA A 22 -3.03 5.00 -19.70
N ASN A 23 -3.13 6.24 -19.24
CA ASN A 23 -2.74 7.46 -19.94
C ASN A 23 -1.79 8.35 -19.08
N PRO A 24 -0.52 7.95 -18.90
CA PRO A 24 0.43 8.70 -18.07
C PRO A 24 0.71 10.14 -18.54
N LYS A 25 0.50 10.45 -19.82
CA LYS A 25 0.66 11.81 -20.35
C LYS A 25 -0.49 12.74 -19.96
N GLY A 26 -1.64 12.19 -19.54
CA GLY A 26 -2.81 12.96 -19.11
C GLY A 26 -3.40 13.86 -20.21
N ASN A 27 -3.15 13.54 -21.48
CA ASN A 27 -3.60 14.32 -22.64
C ASN A 27 -5.03 13.97 -23.11
N LEU A 28 -5.54 12.78 -22.80
CA LEU A 28 -6.99 12.50 -22.85
C LEU A 28 -7.70 13.12 -21.65
N LYS A 29 -8.47 14.18 -21.90
CA LYS A 29 -9.41 14.76 -20.93
C LYS A 29 -10.79 14.15 -21.15
N PHE A 30 -11.52 13.91 -20.07
CA PHE A 30 -12.82 13.27 -20.11
C PHE A 30 -13.74 13.72 -18.97
N ILE A 31 -15.03 13.47 -19.12
CA ILE A 31 -16.06 13.66 -18.11
C ILE A 31 -16.70 12.30 -17.80
N ILE A 32 -16.95 12.06 -16.52
CA ILE A 32 -17.55 10.83 -16.01
C ILE A 32 -19.03 11.07 -15.75
N TYR A 33 -19.88 10.25 -16.35
CA TYR A 33 -21.32 10.19 -16.07
C TYR A 33 -21.67 8.82 -15.51
N PHE A 34 -22.58 8.78 -14.54
CA PHE A 34 -23.09 7.53 -13.98
C PHE A 34 -24.59 7.42 -14.25
N ASP A 35 -24.99 6.42 -15.02
CA ASP A 35 -26.39 6.05 -15.27
C ASP A 35 -26.82 5.02 -14.22
N GLU A 36 -27.41 5.49 -13.12
CA GLU A 36 -27.91 4.65 -12.03
C GLU A 36 -28.99 3.66 -12.50
N GLY A 37 -29.78 4.03 -13.50
CA GLY A 37 -30.86 3.20 -14.04
C GLY A 37 -30.34 1.94 -14.71
N LYS A 38 -29.19 2.05 -15.38
CA LYS A 38 -28.54 0.93 -16.10
C LYS A 38 -27.36 0.31 -15.34
N ASN A 39 -26.90 0.98 -14.28
CA ASN A 39 -25.66 0.66 -13.57
C ASN A 39 -24.45 0.73 -14.52
N GLU A 40 -24.35 1.84 -15.26
CA GLU A 40 -23.32 2.06 -16.29
C GLU A 40 -22.53 3.35 -16.02
N ILE A 41 -21.21 3.29 -16.23
CA ILE A 41 -20.34 4.47 -16.24
C ILE A 41 -20.06 4.84 -17.69
N ILE A 42 -20.30 6.11 -18.04
CA ILE A 42 -20.02 6.64 -19.37
C ILE A 42 -18.88 7.65 -19.25
N ILE A 43 -17.78 7.38 -19.97
CA ILE A 43 -16.63 8.27 -20.12
C ILE A 43 -16.74 8.96 -21.47
N ASN A 44 -17.04 10.25 -21.47
CA ASN A 44 -17.04 11.07 -22.69
C ASN A 44 -15.71 11.81 -22.78
N PHE A 45 -15.01 11.65 -23.90
CA PHE A 45 -13.72 12.34 -24.12
C PHE A 45 -13.96 13.74 -24.67
N ASN A 46 -13.29 14.73 -24.06
CA ASN A 46 -13.40 16.11 -24.50
C ASN A 46 -12.92 16.25 -25.95
N GLU A 47 -13.49 17.21 -26.68
CA GLU A 47 -13.09 17.54 -28.06
C GLU A 47 -13.24 16.36 -29.05
N SER A 48 -14.09 15.38 -28.73
CA SER A 48 -14.43 14.26 -29.63
C SER A 48 -15.84 13.72 -29.33
N ASP A 49 -16.43 13.00 -30.29
CA ASP A 49 -17.66 12.23 -30.08
C ASP A 49 -17.39 10.82 -29.52
N LYS A 50 -16.15 10.56 -29.08
CA LYS A 50 -15.72 9.25 -28.61
C LYS A 50 -16.09 9.04 -27.15
N LYS A 51 -16.50 7.81 -26.82
CA LYS A 51 -16.83 7.43 -25.45
C LYS A 51 -16.51 5.98 -25.13
N ILE A 52 -16.39 5.70 -23.84
CA ILE A 52 -16.32 4.34 -23.30
C ILE A 52 -17.46 4.15 -22.31
N ILE A 53 -18.12 3.00 -22.37
CA ILE A 53 -19.16 2.60 -21.43
C ILE A 53 -18.68 1.38 -20.64
N PHE A 54 -18.72 1.46 -19.31
CA PHE A 54 -18.45 0.33 -18.41
C PHE A 54 -19.76 -0.11 -17.77
N LYS A 55 -20.16 -1.37 -17.99
CA LYS A 55 -21.31 -1.96 -17.30
C LYS A 55 -20.85 -2.55 -15.97
N LEU A 56 -21.51 -2.16 -14.88
CA LEU A 56 -21.10 -2.56 -13.54
C LEU A 56 -21.86 -3.79 -13.04
N SER A 57 -21.17 -4.72 -12.41
CA SER A 57 -21.76 -5.83 -11.65
C SER A 57 -22.65 -5.35 -10.51
N TYR A 58 -23.52 -6.24 -10.03
CA TYR A 58 -24.44 -5.92 -8.93
C TYR A 58 -23.82 -6.28 -7.57
N ALA A 59 -24.43 -5.81 -6.48
CA ALA A 59 -23.93 -6.08 -5.12
C ALA A 59 -23.78 -7.56 -4.81
N GLU A 60 -24.69 -8.40 -5.32
CA GLU A 60 -24.69 -9.84 -5.10
C GLU A 60 -23.37 -10.47 -5.57
N ASP A 61 -22.83 -10.02 -6.71
CA ASP A 61 -21.55 -10.50 -7.26
C ASP A 61 -20.38 -10.26 -6.27
N TRP A 62 -20.41 -9.15 -5.54
CA TRP A 62 -19.37 -8.80 -4.56
C TRP A 62 -19.41 -9.72 -3.32
N TYR A 63 -20.61 -10.02 -2.84
CA TYR A 63 -20.80 -10.97 -1.75
C TYR A 63 -20.46 -12.39 -2.19
N ASP A 64 -20.79 -12.77 -3.42
CA ASP A 64 -20.43 -14.06 -3.99
C ASP A 64 -18.91 -14.23 -4.11
N LEU A 65 -18.17 -13.18 -4.52
CA LEU A 65 -16.71 -13.22 -4.61
C LEU A 65 -16.04 -13.40 -3.22
N THR A 66 -16.62 -12.79 -2.18
CA THR A 66 -16.12 -12.86 -0.80
C THR A 66 -16.61 -14.07 -0.02
N GLY A 67 -17.59 -14.80 -0.56
CA GLY A 67 -18.14 -16.01 0.03
C GLY A 67 -17.10 -17.12 0.26
N LYS A 68 -17.46 -18.11 1.07
CA LYS A 68 -16.57 -19.24 1.40
C LYS A 68 -16.30 -20.17 0.21
N ASN A 69 -17.25 -20.28 -0.71
CA ASN A 69 -17.11 -21.11 -1.90
C ASN A 69 -16.35 -20.34 -2.98
N ILE A 70 -15.44 -21.02 -3.67
CA ILE A 70 -14.77 -20.47 -4.85
C ILE A 70 -15.78 -20.53 -6.00
N ASN A 71 -16.12 -19.35 -6.54
CA ASN A 71 -16.99 -19.23 -7.70
C ASN A 71 -16.14 -19.14 -8.97
N GLU A 72 -16.68 -19.59 -10.11
CA GLU A 72 -15.95 -19.43 -11.37
C GLU A 72 -15.83 -17.95 -11.74
N ILE A 73 -14.57 -17.51 -11.92
CA ILE A 73 -14.20 -16.22 -12.47
C ILE A 73 -13.72 -16.38 -13.91
N LYS A 74 -13.87 -15.33 -14.71
CA LYS A 74 -13.40 -15.31 -16.09
C LYS A 74 -12.00 -14.73 -16.18
N PHE A 75 -11.31 -15.12 -17.25
CA PHE A 75 -9.96 -14.65 -17.55
C PHE A 75 -9.91 -14.03 -18.95
N ILE A 76 -9.17 -12.94 -19.07
CA ILE A 76 -8.83 -12.30 -20.35
C ILE A 76 -7.35 -12.47 -20.64
N ASN A 77 -6.92 -12.28 -21.88
CA ASN A 77 -5.49 -12.18 -22.20
C ASN A 77 -4.98 -10.79 -21.82
N ASP A 78 -3.72 -10.70 -21.38
CA ASP A 78 -3.03 -9.42 -21.36
C ASP A 78 -2.90 -8.84 -22.79
N PRO A 79 -2.64 -7.53 -22.96
CA PRO A 79 -2.55 -6.90 -24.26
C PRO A 79 -1.53 -7.52 -25.23
N LYS A 80 -0.54 -8.28 -24.73
CA LYS A 80 0.49 -8.96 -25.53
C LYS A 80 0.23 -10.46 -25.70
N ASN A 81 -0.90 -10.99 -25.22
CA ASN A 81 -1.29 -12.41 -25.28
C ASN A 81 -0.23 -13.37 -24.70
N LYS A 82 0.44 -12.98 -23.62
CA LYS A 82 1.46 -13.76 -22.90
C LYS A 82 0.91 -14.51 -21.69
N TYR A 83 -0.06 -13.95 -20.99
CA TYR A 83 -0.66 -14.55 -19.81
C TYR A 83 -2.14 -14.16 -19.67
N LYS A 84 -2.81 -14.79 -18.71
CA LYS A 84 -4.22 -14.58 -18.40
C LYS A 84 -4.36 -13.66 -17.19
N ILE A 85 -5.25 -12.69 -17.29
CA ILE A 85 -5.61 -11.76 -16.21
C ILE A 85 -7.00 -12.17 -15.70
N PRO A 86 -7.18 -12.46 -14.39
CA PRO A 86 -8.50 -12.70 -13.82
C PRO A 86 -9.34 -11.42 -13.86
N VAL A 87 -10.63 -11.51 -14.17
CA VAL A 87 -11.59 -10.41 -14.03
C VAL A 87 -12.55 -10.76 -12.91
N LEU A 88 -12.49 -10.00 -11.81
CA LEU A 88 -13.24 -10.33 -10.58
C LEU A 88 -14.74 -10.22 -10.77
N PHE A 89 -15.18 -9.26 -11.59
CA PHE A 89 -16.58 -8.99 -11.85
C PHE A 89 -16.91 -8.92 -13.34
N TRP A 90 -18.12 -9.33 -13.68
CA TRP A 90 -18.57 -9.40 -15.06
C TRP A 90 -20.08 -9.22 -15.08
N ARG A 91 -20.55 -8.17 -15.77
CA ARG A 91 -21.96 -7.78 -15.78
C ARG A 91 -22.86 -8.93 -16.23
N ASN A 92 -22.55 -9.55 -17.35
CA ASN A 92 -23.24 -10.74 -17.84
C ASN A 92 -22.23 -11.82 -18.26
N LYS A 93 -22.12 -12.89 -17.46
CA LYS A 93 -21.20 -14.00 -17.75
C LYS A 93 -21.49 -14.72 -19.09
N GLY A 94 -22.60 -14.48 -19.77
CA GLY A 94 -22.85 -14.95 -21.14
C GLY A 94 -22.23 -14.11 -22.25
N LEU A 95 -21.78 -12.87 -21.95
CA LEU A 95 -21.24 -11.93 -22.93
C LEU A 95 -19.69 -11.93 -22.95
N PRO A 96 -19.07 -11.50 -24.07
CA PRO A 96 -17.62 -11.28 -24.16
C PRO A 96 -17.16 -10.09 -23.31
N PHE A 97 -15.84 -9.98 -23.08
CA PHE A 97 -15.27 -8.93 -22.22
C PHE A 97 -15.61 -7.53 -22.73
N ILE A 98 -15.53 -7.36 -24.04
CA ILE A 98 -16.02 -6.20 -24.77
C ILE A 98 -17.24 -6.62 -25.56
N GLU A 99 -18.39 -6.03 -25.25
CA GLU A 99 -19.64 -6.28 -25.95
C GLU A 99 -19.63 -5.65 -27.34
N ARG A 100 -19.06 -4.44 -27.46
CA ARG A 100 -19.05 -3.68 -28.70
C ARG A 100 -17.79 -2.83 -28.85
N ILE A 101 -17.26 -2.80 -30.07
CA ILE A 101 -16.19 -1.89 -30.51
C ILE A 101 -16.65 -1.23 -31.80
N SER A 102 -16.50 0.08 -31.87
CA SER A 102 -16.70 0.91 -33.07
C SER A 102 -15.74 2.10 -33.04
N ASP A 103 -15.71 2.88 -34.11
CA ASP A 103 -14.79 4.02 -34.24
C ASP A 103 -14.93 5.07 -33.13
N ASN A 104 -16.13 5.20 -32.55
CA ASN A 104 -16.45 6.20 -31.54
C ASN A 104 -16.93 5.64 -30.19
N GLU A 105 -17.10 4.33 -30.05
CA GLU A 105 -17.70 3.75 -28.85
C GLU A 105 -17.12 2.36 -28.56
N ILE A 106 -16.74 2.15 -27.30
CA ILE A 106 -16.38 0.84 -26.74
C ILE A 106 -17.22 0.55 -25.50
N ILE A 107 -17.78 -0.65 -25.42
CA ILE A 107 -18.63 -1.10 -24.31
C ILE A 107 -18.00 -2.30 -23.62
N PHE A 108 -17.61 -2.13 -22.36
CA PHE A 108 -17.07 -3.18 -21.49
C PHE A 108 -18.20 -3.88 -20.73
N ASP A 109 -18.25 -5.21 -20.83
CA ASP A 109 -19.10 -6.06 -20.00
C ASP A 109 -18.31 -6.73 -18.86
N GLY A 110 -17.00 -6.93 -19.07
CA GLY A 110 -16.08 -7.23 -17.97
C GLY A 110 -15.86 -5.99 -17.11
N ASP A 111 -16.26 -6.08 -15.84
CA ASP A 111 -16.33 -4.92 -14.96
C ASP A 111 -15.00 -4.67 -14.26
N ILE A 112 -14.09 -4.04 -15.00
CA ILE A 112 -12.78 -3.64 -14.47
C ILE A 112 -12.86 -2.49 -13.47
N ILE A 113 -13.95 -1.72 -13.44
CA ILE A 113 -14.10 -0.58 -12.52
C ILE A 113 -14.45 -1.08 -11.12
N SER A 114 -15.48 -1.91 -10.98
CA SER A 114 -15.78 -2.56 -9.69
C SER A 114 -14.63 -3.45 -9.23
N SER A 115 -13.98 -4.17 -10.16
CA SER A 115 -12.87 -5.07 -9.81
C SER A 115 -11.70 -4.26 -9.23
N SER A 116 -11.40 -3.10 -9.83
CA SER A 116 -10.37 -2.20 -9.32
C SER A 116 -10.77 -1.58 -7.98
N PHE A 117 -12.00 -1.12 -7.84
CA PHE A 117 -12.45 -0.52 -6.58
C PHE A 117 -12.46 -1.54 -5.43
N PHE A 118 -12.88 -2.77 -5.67
CA PHE A 118 -12.83 -3.86 -4.70
C PHE A 118 -11.42 -4.06 -4.13
N MET A 119 -10.41 -4.05 -5.01
CA MET A 119 -9.01 -4.19 -4.62
C MET A 119 -8.46 -2.96 -3.90
N LEU A 120 -8.68 -1.75 -4.44
CA LEU A 120 -8.13 -0.52 -3.87
C LEU A 120 -8.77 -0.16 -2.52
N SER A 121 -10.08 -0.37 -2.38
CA SER A 121 -10.82 -0.07 -1.14
C SER A 121 -10.68 -1.15 -0.06
N ARG A 122 -10.12 -2.32 -0.41
CA ARG A 122 -10.06 -3.50 0.45
C ARG A 122 -11.46 -3.88 0.98
N TRP A 123 -12.48 -3.77 0.13
CA TRP A 123 -13.87 -4.00 0.50
C TRP A 123 -14.10 -5.37 1.15
N GLU A 124 -13.37 -6.40 0.72
CA GLU A 124 -13.44 -7.73 1.32
C GLU A 124 -13.12 -7.74 2.81
N GLU A 125 -12.23 -6.87 3.29
CA GLU A 125 -11.86 -6.78 4.70
C GLU A 125 -12.97 -6.15 5.55
N LYS A 126 -13.87 -5.40 4.91
CA LYS A 126 -15.07 -4.88 5.56
C LYS A 126 -16.10 -5.98 5.77
N VAL A 127 -16.19 -6.96 4.88
CA VAL A 127 -17.17 -8.04 4.95
C VAL A 127 -16.64 -9.21 5.78
N ILE A 128 -15.42 -9.66 5.51
CA ILE A 128 -14.78 -10.77 6.21
C ILE A 128 -14.19 -10.23 7.51
N LYS A 129 -14.71 -10.68 8.65
CA LYS A 129 -14.34 -10.17 9.99
C LYS A 129 -13.22 -10.95 10.67
N GLU A 130 -12.85 -12.10 10.15
CA GLU A 130 -11.76 -12.92 10.67
C GLU A 130 -10.43 -12.16 10.61
N ARG A 131 -9.65 -12.26 11.69
CA ARG A 131 -8.36 -11.57 11.85
C ARG A 131 -7.36 -12.50 12.55
N ASP A 132 -6.08 -12.26 12.31
CA ASP A 132 -5.01 -12.96 13.01
C ASP A 132 -4.85 -12.47 14.47
N VAL A 133 -3.85 -13.00 15.17
CA VAL A 133 -3.56 -12.65 16.58
C VAL A 133 -3.14 -11.17 16.77
N HIS A 134 -2.80 -10.48 15.70
CA HIS A 134 -2.47 -9.06 15.69
C HIS A 134 -3.64 -8.19 15.19
N GLY A 135 -4.81 -8.77 14.88
CA GLY A 135 -5.94 -8.03 14.34
C GLY A 135 -5.78 -7.64 12.88
N ARG A 136 -4.91 -8.33 12.12
CA ARG A 136 -4.67 -8.10 10.69
C ARG A 136 -5.57 -9.00 9.85
N PHE A 137 -5.90 -8.54 8.64
CA PHE A 137 -6.62 -9.36 7.69
C PHE A 137 -5.73 -10.50 7.19
N ILE A 138 -6.31 -11.71 7.14
CA ILE A 138 -5.61 -12.96 6.82
C ILE A 138 -5.57 -13.16 5.30
N TYR A 139 -4.38 -13.36 4.73
CA TYR A 139 -4.16 -13.53 3.30
C TYR A 139 -4.97 -14.69 2.72
N GLU A 140 -5.04 -15.83 3.39
CA GLU A 140 -5.78 -17.01 2.93
C GLU A 140 -7.29 -16.75 2.76
N ASN A 141 -7.83 -15.72 3.43
CA ASN A 141 -9.22 -15.32 3.29
C ASN A 141 -9.48 -14.39 2.10
N SER A 142 -8.43 -13.87 1.47
CA SER A 142 -8.53 -12.89 0.38
C SER A 142 -8.96 -13.50 -0.95
N ALA A 143 -9.57 -12.71 -1.82
CA ALA A 143 -9.79 -13.07 -3.22
C ALA A 143 -8.47 -13.40 -3.93
N ALA A 144 -7.39 -12.68 -3.62
CA ALA A 144 -6.08 -12.90 -4.22
C ALA A 144 -5.54 -14.31 -3.95
N TYR A 145 -5.74 -14.84 -2.74
CA TYR A 145 -5.41 -16.23 -2.43
C TYR A 145 -6.35 -17.21 -3.14
N LYS A 146 -7.67 -17.02 -3.01
CA LYS A 146 -8.69 -17.93 -3.60
C LYS A 146 -8.50 -18.13 -5.11
N TYR A 147 -8.10 -17.09 -5.81
CA TYR A 147 -7.96 -17.07 -7.27
C TYR A 147 -6.49 -17.00 -7.73
N ASN A 148 -5.54 -17.16 -6.80
CA ASN A 148 -4.10 -17.26 -7.06
C ASN A 148 -3.53 -16.14 -7.95
N PHE A 149 -3.76 -14.88 -7.58
CA PHE A 149 -3.29 -13.71 -8.34
C PHE A 149 -2.45 -12.72 -7.53
N ILE A 150 -1.99 -13.06 -6.33
CA ILE A 150 -1.29 -12.12 -5.44
C ILE A 150 -0.04 -11.47 -6.06
N ASP A 151 0.67 -12.18 -6.94
CA ASP A 151 1.87 -11.69 -7.61
C ASP A 151 1.57 -10.81 -8.83
N MET A 152 0.29 -10.59 -9.15
CA MET A 152 -0.16 -9.78 -10.27
C MET A 152 -0.77 -8.46 -9.77
N PRO A 153 -0.29 -7.30 -10.24
CA PRO A 153 -0.93 -6.03 -9.95
C PRO A 153 -2.18 -5.88 -10.82
N ILE A 154 -3.24 -6.64 -10.51
CA ILE A 154 -4.42 -6.78 -11.38
C ILE A 154 -5.10 -5.46 -11.76
N VAL A 155 -5.05 -4.44 -10.91
CA VAL A 155 -5.55 -3.08 -11.21
C VAL A 155 -4.71 -2.41 -12.30
N ASP A 156 -3.39 -2.58 -12.23
CA ASP A 156 -2.46 -2.06 -13.24
C ASP A 156 -2.61 -2.82 -14.56
N GLU A 157 -2.85 -4.14 -14.49
CA GLU A 157 -3.17 -4.97 -15.65
C GLU A 157 -4.47 -4.52 -16.32
N TYR A 158 -5.52 -4.22 -15.54
CA TYR A 158 -6.76 -3.64 -16.07
C TYR A 158 -6.52 -2.28 -16.72
N ALA A 159 -5.65 -1.44 -16.17
CA ALA A 159 -5.25 -0.18 -16.78
C ALA A 159 -4.50 -0.39 -18.10
N MET A 160 -3.66 -1.41 -18.22
CA MET A 160 -2.97 -1.75 -19.48
C MET A 160 -3.93 -2.32 -20.53
N VAL A 161 -4.95 -3.08 -20.11
CA VAL A 161 -6.05 -3.51 -20.98
C VAL A 161 -6.87 -2.31 -21.44
N LEU A 162 -7.26 -1.40 -20.54
CA LEU A 162 -7.94 -0.16 -20.92
C LEU A 162 -7.09 0.65 -21.93
N ARG A 163 -5.78 0.74 -21.69
CA ARG A 163 -4.86 1.44 -22.59
C ARG A 163 -4.89 0.89 -24.01
N SER A 164 -4.95 -0.42 -24.22
CA SER A 164 -4.99 -0.97 -25.58
C SER A 164 -6.28 -0.55 -26.31
N TYR A 165 -7.42 -0.48 -25.60
CA TYR A 165 -8.67 0.03 -26.16
C TYR A 165 -8.66 1.56 -26.40
N LEU A 166 -7.99 2.33 -25.54
CA LEU A 166 -7.73 3.75 -25.80
C LEU A 166 -6.90 3.94 -27.07
N GLN A 167 -5.94 3.05 -27.34
CA GLN A 167 -5.14 3.09 -28.57
C GLN A 167 -5.92 2.66 -29.81
N ILE A 168 -7.01 1.89 -29.67
CA ILE A 168 -7.95 1.65 -30.78
C ILE A 168 -8.75 2.91 -31.07
N LEU A 169 -9.29 3.57 -30.03
CA LEU A 169 -10.05 4.81 -30.19
C LEU A 169 -9.19 5.98 -30.65
N PHE A 170 -7.94 6.06 -30.22
CA PHE A 170 -7.03 7.19 -30.47
C PHE A 170 -5.69 6.68 -31.02
N ALA A 171 -5.73 6.07 -32.21
CA ALA A 171 -4.59 5.39 -32.84
C ALA A 171 -3.31 6.24 -32.92
N ASP A 172 -3.44 7.52 -33.23
CA ASP A 172 -2.29 8.43 -33.41
C ASP A 172 -1.85 9.13 -32.12
N LEU A 173 -2.53 8.88 -31.00
CA LEU A 173 -2.25 9.59 -29.75
C LEU A 173 -1.20 8.86 -28.90
N ASP A 174 -0.08 9.54 -28.67
CA ASP A 174 0.90 9.10 -27.67
C ASP A 174 0.34 9.32 -26.24
N LEU A 175 -0.03 8.23 -25.59
CA LEU A 175 -0.51 8.21 -24.20
C LEU A 175 0.64 8.28 -23.17
N GLY A 176 1.91 8.32 -23.59
CA GLY A 176 3.08 8.40 -22.70
C GLY A 176 3.47 7.05 -22.08
N LYS A 177 4.49 7.04 -21.21
CA LYS A 177 5.00 5.85 -20.53
C LYS A 177 5.07 6.07 -19.02
N ASN A 178 4.69 5.06 -18.24
CA ASN A 178 4.92 5.05 -16.80
C ASN A 178 6.43 5.01 -16.51
N LYS A 179 6.84 5.70 -15.45
CA LYS A 179 8.23 5.69 -14.98
C LYS A 179 8.33 4.70 -13.83
N PHE A 180 9.25 3.75 -13.96
CA PHE A 180 9.57 2.85 -12.87
C PHE A 180 10.22 3.62 -11.72
N HIS A 181 9.79 3.33 -10.49
CA HIS A 181 10.29 3.98 -9.29
C HIS A 181 10.30 2.98 -8.14
N ILE A 182 11.36 3.00 -7.34
CA ILE A 182 11.49 2.22 -6.10
C ILE A 182 11.65 3.23 -4.97
N LYS A 183 10.82 3.09 -3.94
CA LYS A 183 10.96 3.81 -2.68
C LYS A 183 11.32 2.83 -1.57
N LEU A 184 12.51 2.97 -0.99
CA LEU A 184 12.98 2.12 0.10
C LEU A 184 12.60 2.74 1.43
N SER A 185 11.81 2.04 2.25
CA SER A 185 11.45 2.50 3.60
C SER A 185 12.24 1.74 4.67
N HIS A 186 12.69 2.44 5.70
CA HIS A 186 13.36 1.87 6.86
C HIS A 186 12.55 2.19 8.12
N ASP A 187 11.95 1.17 8.73
CA ASP A 187 11.27 1.31 10.02
C ASP A 187 12.31 1.31 11.14
N ILE A 188 12.42 2.42 11.86
CA ILE A 188 13.32 2.56 13.00
C ILE A 188 12.58 2.09 14.25
N ASP A 189 12.53 0.77 14.46
CA ASP A 189 11.84 0.17 15.61
C ASP A 189 12.59 0.37 16.94
N ASP A 190 13.91 0.24 16.87
CA ASP A 190 14.80 0.31 18.02
C ASP A 190 16.05 1.11 17.68
N ILE A 191 16.45 1.97 18.61
CA ILE A 191 17.70 2.74 18.53
C ILE A 191 18.81 2.17 19.43
N ARG A 192 18.54 1.08 20.15
CA ARG A 192 19.49 0.40 21.03
C ARG A 192 19.40 -1.12 20.92
N ARG A 193 20.50 -1.76 20.52
CA ARG A 193 20.66 -3.22 20.58
C ARG A 193 20.58 -3.74 22.01
N PHE A 194 21.12 -2.98 22.96
CA PHE A 194 21.22 -3.33 24.38
C PHE A 194 20.30 -2.46 25.24
N ASN A 195 18.99 -2.59 25.03
CA ASN A 195 17.98 -1.72 25.64
C ASN A 195 17.69 -2.01 27.13
N ASN A 196 17.98 -3.21 27.63
CA ASN A 196 17.89 -3.54 29.06
C ASN A 196 18.82 -4.71 29.43
N ILE A 197 19.02 -4.89 30.74
CA ILE A 197 19.98 -5.86 31.27
C ILE A 197 19.61 -7.31 30.90
N LYS A 198 18.32 -7.65 30.90
CA LYS A 198 17.81 -8.97 30.53
C LYS A 198 18.10 -9.28 29.06
N ASN A 199 17.81 -8.33 28.16
CA ASN A 199 18.12 -8.47 26.73
C ASN A 199 19.61 -8.52 26.48
N THR A 200 20.42 -7.75 27.21
CA THR A 200 21.88 -7.78 27.11
C THR A 200 22.41 -9.16 27.48
N PHE A 201 22.03 -9.71 28.64
CA PHE A 201 22.42 -11.06 29.03
C PHE A 201 21.90 -12.14 28.08
N ARG A 202 20.68 -11.99 27.54
CA ARG A 202 20.13 -12.91 26.53
C ARG A 202 20.94 -12.89 25.23
N THR A 203 21.32 -11.72 24.75
CA THR A 203 22.15 -11.55 23.54
C THR A 203 23.53 -12.14 23.74
N LEU A 204 24.21 -11.75 24.84
CA LEU A 204 25.54 -12.25 25.18
C LEU A 204 25.55 -13.77 25.40
N GLY A 205 24.56 -14.30 26.12
CA GLY A 205 24.39 -15.74 26.31
C GLY A 205 24.08 -16.47 24.99
N GLY A 206 23.29 -15.85 24.11
CA GLY A 206 22.99 -16.39 22.78
C GLY A 206 24.23 -16.53 21.89
N ASP A 207 25.15 -15.56 21.91
CA ASP A 207 26.38 -15.60 21.13
C ASP A 207 27.26 -16.82 21.49
N ILE A 208 27.27 -17.21 22.76
CA ILE A 208 28.02 -18.38 23.26
C ILE A 208 27.22 -19.68 23.06
N LEU A 209 25.97 -19.72 23.51
CA LEU A 209 25.18 -20.97 23.57
C LEU A 209 24.63 -21.39 22.22
N LYS A 210 24.17 -20.43 21.40
CA LYS A 210 23.62 -20.68 20.06
C LYS A 210 24.66 -20.43 18.96
N GLY A 211 25.38 -19.31 19.07
CA GLY A 211 26.39 -18.93 18.08
C GLY A 211 27.72 -19.69 18.20
N LYS A 212 27.95 -20.39 19.34
CA LYS A 212 29.20 -21.12 19.66
C LYS A 212 30.47 -20.30 19.39
N SER A 213 30.40 -18.99 19.56
CA SER A 213 31.48 -18.09 19.15
C SER A 213 31.87 -17.11 20.24
N VAL A 214 33.06 -17.35 20.82
CA VAL A 214 33.68 -16.46 21.81
C VAL A 214 34.06 -15.12 21.18
N SER A 215 34.39 -15.09 19.88
CA SER A 215 34.68 -13.85 19.17
C SER A 215 33.43 -12.98 19.02
N LEU A 216 32.26 -13.57 18.72
CA LEU A 216 30.99 -12.85 18.69
C LEU A 216 30.64 -12.29 20.07
N PHE A 217 30.79 -13.08 21.13
CA PHE A 217 30.57 -12.61 22.50
C PHE A 217 31.47 -11.41 22.85
N ARG A 218 32.78 -11.50 22.58
CA ARG A 218 33.72 -10.40 22.83
C ARG A 218 33.38 -9.14 22.04
N ARG A 219 32.89 -9.31 20.80
CA ARG A 219 32.41 -8.18 19.98
C ARG A 219 31.17 -7.54 20.59
N SER A 220 30.14 -8.32 20.89
CA SER A 220 28.90 -7.83 21.51
C SER A 220 29.15 -7.17 22.87
N LEU A 221 30.07 -7.71 23.68
CA LEU A 221 30.47 -7.09 24.96
C LEU A 221 31.12 -5.71 24.74
N LYS A 222 32.07 -5.61 23.80
CA LYS A 222 32.69 -4.31 23.44
C LYS A 222 31.68 -3.30 22.90
N GLU A 223 30.72 -3.76 22.09
CA GLU A 223 29.64 -2.91 21.58
C GLU A 223 28.77 -2.39 22.73
N TRP A 224 28.38 -3.27 23.65
CA TRP A 224 27.62 -2.89 24.85
C TRP A 224 28.38 -1.89 25.72
N GLU A 225 29.65 -2.14 26.03
CA GLU A 225 30.49 -1.22 26.81
C GLU A 225 30.54 0.18 26.19
N LYS A 226 30.69 0.26 24.86
CA LYS A 226 30.72 1.53 24.12
C LYS A 226 29.35 2.22 24.12
N SER A 227 28.26 1.47 23.98
CA SER A 227 26.92 2.02 23.79
C SER A 227 26.18 2.33 25.09
N TYR A 228 26.60 1.73 26.21
CA TYR A 228 25.97 1.90 27.52
C TYR A 228 25.88 3.39 27.92
N LYS A 229 26.97 4.15 27.75
CA LYS A 229 27.02 5.58 28.07
C LYS A 229 26.70 6.51 26.90
N ASN A 230 26.83 6.05 25.66
CA ASN A 230 26.61 6.88 24.49
C ASN A 230 25.82 6.12 23.42
N ILE A 231 24.57 6.54 23.20
CA ILE A 231 23.70 5.94 22.19
C ILE A 231 24.25 6.05 20.76
N GLU A 232 25.03 7.09 20.47
CA GLU A 232 25.62 7.31 19.15
C GLU A 232 26.68 6.24 18.80
N LYS A 233 27.10 5.44 19.79
CA LYS A 233 27.98 4.28 19.60
C LYS A 233 27.23 2.95 19.57
N ASP A 234 25.91 2.97 19.71
CA ASP A 234 25.11 1.75 19.65
C ASP A 234 25.04 1.20 18.22
N PRO A 235 25.19 -0.12 18.02
CA PRO A 235 25.12 -0.72 16.69
C PRO A 235 23.83 -0.39 15.92
N TYR A 236 22.67 -0.32 16.60
CA TYR A 236 21.40 -0.02 15.92
C TYR A 236 21.34 1.45 15.49
N PHE A 237 21.79 2.36 16.35
CA PHE A 237 21.85 3.78 16.04
C PHE A 237 22.84 4.08 14.91
N LEU A 238 24.02 3.46 14.93
CA LEU A 238 24.99 3.53 13.84
C LEU A 238 24.45 2.91 12.54
N GLY A 239 23.63 1.87 12.65
CA GLY A 239 22.96 1.24 11.51
C GLY A 239 22.09 2.21 10.72
N ILE A 240 21.47 3.20 11.36
CA ILE A 240 20.68 4.23 10.67
C ILE A 240 21.56 5.01 9.67
N TYR A 241 22.74 5.45 10.11
CA TYR A 241 23.69 6.16 9.25
C TYR A 241 24.28 5.27 8.17
N GLU A 242 24.53 3.99 8.45
CA GLU A 242 24.99 3.04 7.44
C GLU A 242 23.94 2.82 6.35
N LEU A 243 22.66 2.67 6.71
CA LEU A 243 21.56 2.58 5.75
C LEU A 243 21.45 3.85 4.89
N ALA A 244 21.61 5.02 5.49
CA ALA A 244 21.63 6.30 4.78
C ALA A 244 22.81 6.39 3.80
N LYS A 245 24.01 5.99 4.24
CA LYS A 245 25.21 5.95 3.40
C LYS A 245 25.03 5.00 2.22
N ILE A 246 24.51 3.78 2.44
CA ILE A 246 24.23 2.81 1.37
C ILE A 246 23.19 3.39 0.41
N SER A 247 22.11 4.00 0.92
CA SER A 247 21.08 4.63 0.10
C SER A 247 21.65 5.73 -0.80
N LYS A 248 22.56 6.58 -0.28
CA LYS A 248 23.30 7.57 -1.08
C LYS A 248 24.21 6.94 -2.12
N GLN A 249 24.98 5.92 -1.73
CA GLN A 249 25.91 5.23 -2.61
C GLN A 249 25.21 4.70 -3.88
N TYR A 250 23.98 4.20 -3.74
CA TYR A 250 23.19 3.66 -4.84
C TYR A 250 22.13 4.62 -5.41
N ASN A 251 22.10 5.88 -4.96
CA ASN A 251 21.11 6.88 -5.38
C ASN A 251 19.64 6.41 -5.22
N MET A 252 19.32 5.82 -4.07
CA MET A 252 17.98 5.35 -3.74
C MET A 252 17.11 6.47 -3.16
N ASP A 253 15.82 6.50 -3.53
CA ASP A 253 14.79 7.28 -2.82
C ASP A 253 14.42 6.51 -1.55
N SER A 254 14.98 6.94 -0.42
CA SER A 254 14.79 6.29 0.87
C SER A 254 14.01 7.16 1.84
N ALA A 255 13.16 6.50 2.64
CA ALA A 255 12.42 7.09 3.75
C ALA A 255 12.77 6.38 5.06
N PHE A 256 12.90 7.13 6.15
CA PHE A 256 13.18 6.62 7.48
C PHE A 256 11.99 6.93 8.39
N TYR A 257 11.32 5.90 8.88
CA TYR A 257 10.12 6.05 9.69
C TYR A 257 10.45 5.88 11.17
N PHE A 258 10.21 6.93 11.95
CA PHE A 258 10.53 6.95 13.38
C PHE A 258 9.27 6.75 14.21
N LYS A 259 9.42 5.96 15.28
CA LYS A 259 8.41 5.79 16.32
C LYS A 259 8.52 6.88 17.37
N THR A 260 7.38 7.14 17.99
CA THR A 260 7.25 7.94 19.21
C THR A 260 6.42 7.20 20.26
N SER A 261 6.11 5.92 20.01
CA SER A 261 5.28 5.11 20.87
C SER A 261 5.96 4.83 22.22
N ALA A 262 5.17 4.94 23.28
CA ALA A 262 5.59 4.49 24.59
C ALA A 262 5.80 2.98 24.62
N LYS A 263 6.69 2.53 25.50
CA LYS A 263 6.95 1.10 25.73
C LYS A 263 5.65 0.35 26.07
N SER A 264 5.45 -0.77 25.41
CA SER A 264 4.30 -1.67 25.59
C SER A 264 4.72 -3.13 25.46
N SER A 265 3.77 -4.07 25.40
CA SER A 265 4.08 -5.48 25.11
C SER A 265 4.54 -5.71 23.68
N TYR A 266 4.19 -4.82 22.75
CA TYR A 266 4.52 -4.94 21.32
C TYR A 266 5.44 -3.82 20.83
N ASP A 267 5.59 -2.73 21.57
CA ASP A 267 6.52 -1.65 21.27
C ASP A 267 7.63 -1.64 22.31
N THR A 268 8.88 -1.74 21.87
CA THR A 268 10.03 -1.50 22.74
C THR A 268 10.04 -0.07 23.28
N GLY A 269 9.63 0.88 22.42
CA GLY A 269 9.52 2.30 22.69
C GLY A 269 10.89 2.96 22.81
N TYR A 270 11.00 4.18 22.30
CA TYR A 270 12.14 5.06 22.58
C TYR A 270 11.72 6.52 22.50
N ILE A 271 12.51 7.39 23.13
CA ILE A 271 12.27 8.82 23.17
C ILE A 271 13.15 9.50 22.12
N ILE A 272 12.59 10.47 21.41
CA ILE A 272 13.34 11.34 20.49
C ILE A 272 14.14 12.37 21.30
N ASN A 273 15.26 11.92 21.88
CA ASN A 273 16.23 12.76 22.58
C ASN A 273 17.12 13.53 21.59
N ASP A 274 18.01 14.38 22.11
CA ASP A 274 18.88 15.22 21.26
C ASP A 274 19.77 14.44 20.28
N SER A 275 20.17 13.21 20.62
CA SER A 275 20.95 12.37 19.68
C SER A 275 20.08 11.94 18.51
N VAL A 276 18.84 11.49 18.79
CA VAL A 276 17.87 11.11 17.75
C VAL A 276 17.46 12.32 16.91
N LYS A 277 17.25 13.50 17.52
CA LYS A 277 16.96 14.75 16.79
C LYS A 277 18.10 15.09 15.82
N ARG A 278 19.35 15.04 16.27
CA ARG A 278 20.53 15.23 15.40
C ARG A 278 20.58 14.22 14.25
N CYS A 279 20.24 12.96 14.51
CA CYS A 279 20.15 11.93 13.48
C CYS A 279 19.08 12.26 12.44
N ILE A 280 17.87 12.61 12.87
CA ILE A 280 16.77 13.04 12.00
C ILE A 280 17.21 14.22 11.12
N TYR A 281 17.77 15.27 11.72
CA TYR A 281 18.23 16.44 10.96
C TYR A 281 19.34 16.09 9.96
N ASN A 282 20.26 15.19 10.32
CA ASN A 282 21.30 14.74 9.40
C ASN A 282 20.74 13.93 8.22
N LEU A 283 19.71 13.12 8.42
CA LEU A 283 19.02 12.41 7.35
C LEU A 283 18.27 13.39 6.42
N GLN A 284 17.63 14.42 6.99
CA GLN A 284 16.94 15.46 6.21
C GLN A 284 17.90 16.32 5.40
N ASP A 285 19.05 16.71 5.96
CA ASP A 285 20.09 17.46 5.25
C ASP A 285 20.63 16.66 4.04
N GLN A 286 20.66 15.34 4.17
CA GLN A 286 20.94 14.43 3.06
C GLN A 286 19.77 14.26 2.08
N GLY A 287 18.61 14.87 2.31
CA GLY A 287 17.45 14.79 1.42
C GLY A 287 16.67 13.48 1.52
N PHE A 288 16.83 12.72 2.60
CA PHE A 288 15.97 11.57 2.88
C PHE A 288 14.62 12.01 3.45
N GLU A 289 13.57 11.26 3.13
CA GLU A 289 12.28 11.47 3.74
C GLU A 289 12.29 10.98 5.19
N ILE A 290 11.72 11.78 6.10
CA ILE A 290 11.42 11.35 7.47
C ILE A 290 9.91 11.18 7.58
N GLY A 291 9.50 9.98 7.99
CA GLY A 291 8.10 9.64 8.15
C GLY A 291 7.79 9.06 9.53
N PHE A 292 6.53 8.71 9.70
CA PHE A 292 6.02 8.19 10.94
C PHE A 292 6.01 6.67 10.95
N HIS A 293 6.51 6.06 12.01
CA HIS A 293 6.20 4.66 12.31
C HIS A 293 5.24 4.61 13.50
N ALA A 294 3.95 4.46 13.19
CA ALA A 294 2.89 4.56 14.20
C ALA A 294 2.93 3.36 15.16
N GLY A 295 2.74 3.59 16.46
CA GLY A 295 2.78 2.54 17.48
C GLY A 295 1.70 1.48 17.31
N TYR A 296 1.93 0.32 17.92
CA TYR A 296 1.10 -0.88 17.74
C TYR A 296 -0.39 -0.65 18.00
N TYR A 297 -0.74 0.22 18.94
CA TYR A 297 -2.13 0.45 19.37
C TYR A 297 -2.82 1.65 18.71
N THR A 298 -2.21 2.28 17.70
CA THR A 298 -2.75 3.51 17.10
C THR A 298 -3.81 3.26 16.02
N PHE A 299 -3.75 2.12 15.31
CA PHE A 299 -4.59 1.84 14.13
C PHE A 299 -6.12 1.88 14.38
N GLN A 300 -6.56 1.65 15.63
CA GLN A 300 -7.95 1.76 16.09
C GLN A 300 -8.14 2.80 17.20
N ASN A 301 -7.12 3.60 17.53
CA ASN A 301 -7.18 4.60 18.60
C ASN A 301 -6.68 5.96 18.08
N TYR A 302 -7.65 6.82 17.74
CA TYR A 302 -7.38 8.15 17.17
C TYR A 302 -6.60 9.06 18.13
N GLU A 303 -6.97 9.13 19.42
CA GLU A 303 -6.29 10.01 20.37
C GLU A 303 -4.83 9.59 20.56
N ARG A 304 -4.59 8.28 20.65
CA ARG A 304 -3.22 7.75 20.72
C ARG A 304 -2.42 8.03 19.45
N LEU A 305 -3.02 7.87 18.27
CA LEU A 305 -2.35 8.21 16.99
C LEU A 305 -1.95 9.69 16.98
N LYS A 306 -2.87 10.55 17.42
CA LYS A 306 -2.67 12.00 17.49
C LYS A 306 -1.55 12.36 18.45
N GLU A 307 -1.58 11.86 19.69
CA GLU A 307 -0.53 12.08 20.70
C GLU A 307 0.85 11.62 20.19
N GLU A 308 0.93 10.42 19.63
CA GLU A 308 2.20 9.90 19.10
C GLU A 308 2.69 10.74 17.90
N LYS A 309 1.79 11.18 17.00
CA LYS A 309 2.17 12.04 15.87
C LYS A 309 2.65 13.42 16.33
N GLU A 310 1.99 14.03 17.31
CA GLU A 310 2.33 15.37 17.81
C GLU A 310 3.79 15.45 18.29
N ILE A 311 4.30 14.38 18.92
CA ILE A 311 5.71 14.30 19.32
C ILE A 311 6.66 14.42 18.11
N LEU A 312 6.34 13.78 16.98
CA LEU A 312 7.17 13.87 15.77
C LEU A 312 6.96 15.20 15.03
N ASP A 313 5.74 15.74 15.02
CA ASP A 313 5.43 17.07 14.47
C ASP A 313 6.30 18.16 15.12
N GLU A 314 6.47 18.11 16.45
CA GLU A 314 7.33 19.03 17.19
C GLU A 314 8.80 18.95 16.79
N VAL A 315 9.29 17.75 16.45
CA VAL A 315 10.68 17.57 16.01
C VAL A 315 10.87 18.00 14.56
N LEU A 316 9.92 17.70 13.69
CA LEU A 316 10.03 17.97 12.26
C LEU A 316 9.72 19.43 11.90
N CYS A 317 8.96 20.14 12.74
CA CYS A 317 8.46 21.50 12.44
C CYS A 317 7.61 21.59 11.16
N PHE A 318 7.13 20.46 10.64
CA PHE A 318 6.10 20.35 9.59
C PHE A 318 5.25 19.12 9.85
N LYS A 319 4.02 19.10 9.30
CA LYS A 319 2.99 18.11 9.66
C LYS A 319 2.57 17.16 8.54
N TYR A 320 3.08 17.38 7.33
CA TYR A 320 2.65 16.70 6.11
C TYR A 320 3.71 15.71 5.60
N TYR A 321 3.68 14.50 6.13
CA TYR A 321 4.55 13.36 5.78
C TYR A 321 3.74 12.06 5.78
N GLY A 322 4.31 10.97 5.27
CA GLY A 322 3.68 9.65 5.34
C GLY A 322 4.28 8.76 6.41
N GLY A 323 4.01 7.46 6.30
CA GLY A 323 4.52 6.50 7.28
C GLY A 323 4.01 5.08 7.09
N ARG A 324 4.16 4.28 8.15
CA ARG A 324 3.63 2.91 8.24
C ARG A 324 3.13 2.58 9.64
N GLN A 325 2.04 1.81 9.74
CA GLN A 325 1.59 1.19 10.99
C GLN A 325 2.49 0.02 11.41
N HIS A 326 2.89 0.01 12.68
CA HIS A 326 3.66 -1.09 13.25
C HIS A 326 2.92 -2.43 13.11
N TYR A 327 3.67 -3.50 12.81
CA TYR A 327 3.16 -4.85 12.52
C TYR A 327 2.29 -4.96 11.25
N LEU A 328 2.22 -3.93 10.41
CA LEU A 328 1.29 -3.85 9.27
C LEU A 328 -0.18 -3.91 9.70
N ARG A 329 -0.48 -3.44 10.92
CA ARG A 329 -1.84 -3.43 11.45
C ARG A 329 -2.68 -2.40 10.72
N PHE A 330 -3.76 -2.87 10.12
CA PHE A 330 -4.66 -2.06 9.33
C PHE A 330 -6.09 -2.46 9.58
N ASP A 331 -6.93 -1.46 9.82
CA ASP A 331 -8.36 -1.60 9.96
C ASP A 331 -9.03 -0.67 8.94
N VAL A 332 -9.79 -1.26 8.01
CA VAL A 332 -10.42 -0.56 6.88
C VAL A 332 -11.44 0.50 7.32
N ASP A 333 -12.05 0.34 8.51
CA ASP A 333 -13.07 1.26 9.00
C ASP A 333 -12.44 2.48 9.73
N THR A 334 -11.20 2.35 10.23
CA THR A 334 -10.61 3.35 11.14
C THR A 334 -9.25 3.89 10.70
N THR A 335 -8.34 3.06 10.20
CA THR A 335 -6.93 3.44 10.03
C THR A 335 -6.75 4.61 9.06
N LEU A 336 -7.23 4.51 7.82
CA LEU A 336 -7.08 5.60 6.83
C LEU A 336 -7.85 6.86 7.25
N LYS A 337 -9.04 6.70 7.85
CA LYS A 337 -9.82 7.82 8.38
C LYS A 337 -9.05 8.59 9.46
N TYR A 338 -8.38 7.89 10.36
CA TYR A 338 -7.57 8.53 11.39
C TYR A 338 -6.33 9.18 10.80
N TRP A 339 -5.69 8.53 9.82
CA TRP A 339 -4.53 9.09 9.12
C TRP A 339 -4.85 10.40 8.39
N GLU A 340 -5.96 10.43 7.67
CA GLU A 340 -6.47 11.64 7.02
C GLU A 340 -6.78 12.73 8.05
N ARG A 341 -7.46 12.38 9.14
CA ARG A 341 -7.87 13.35 10.18
C ARG A 341 -6.68 14.00 10.90
N VAL A 342 -5.56 13.28 11.07
CA VAL A 342 -4.32 13.86 11.64
C VAL A 342 -3.42 14.51 10.59
N GLY A 343 -3.78 14.43 9.30
CA GLY A 343 -3.11 15.14 8.21
C GLY A 343 -1.90 14.43 7.60
N PHE A 344 -1.81 13.09 7.66
CA PHE A 344 -0.77 12.35 6.94
C PHE A 344 -0.95 12.47 5.42
N LYS A 345 0.18 12.44 4.70
CA LYS A 345 0.22 12.54 3.23
C LYS A 345 -0.12 11.23 2.53
N TYR A 346 0.34 10.11 3.07
CA TYR A 346 0.13 8.76 2.53
C TYR A 346 0.35 7.72 3.61
N ASP A 347 -0.20 6.52 3.42
CA ASP A 347 0.06 5.32 4.21
C ASP A 347 0.88 4.30 3.38
N SER A 348 1.75 3.54 4.04
CA SER A 348 2.53 2.45 3.41
C SER A 348 2.39 1.13 4.18
N THR A 349 1.21 0.87 4.75
CA THR A 349 0.88 -0.29 5.59
C THR A 349 0.31 -1.45 4.81
N LEU A 350 -0.42 -1.20 3.71
CA LEU A 350 -1.21 -2.20 2.99
C LEU A 350 -0.37 -3.27 2.26
N SER A 351 0.08 -4.27 3.02
CA SER A 351 0.69 -5.54 2.58
C SER A 351 0.21 -6.67 3.50
N TYR A 352 0.39 -7.93 3.10
CA TYR A 352 0.16 -9.06 4.01
C TYR A 352 1.43 -9.33 4.80
N ALA A 353 1.31 -9.67 6.07
CA ALA A 353 2.47 -9.95 6.91
C ALA A 353 3.04 -11.36 6.67
N GLU A 354 2.17 -12.24 6.17
CA GLU A 354 2.40 -13.65 5.90
C GLU A 354 2.82 -13.93 4.45
N HIS A 355 2.63 -12.98 3.53
CA HIS A 355 2.89 -13.18 2.09
C HIS A 355 3.23 -11.86 1.38
N GLU A 356 4.23 -11.89 0.49
CA GLU A 356 4.55 -10.77 -0.41
C GLU A 356 3.54 -10.62 -1.56
N GLY A 357 3.53 -9.46 -2.23
CA GLY A 357 2.72 -9.22 -3.43
C GLY A 357 1.73 -8.07 -3.31
N PHE A 358 0.80 -7.99 -4.26
CA PHE A 358 -0.05 -6.83 -4.48
C PHE A 358 -1.37 -6.92 -3.73
N ARG A 359 -1.36 -6.67 -2.41
CA ARG A 359 -2.60 -6.65 -1.58
C ARG A 359 -3.69 -5.75 -2.15
N CYS A 360 -3.35 -4.56 -2.65
CA CYS A 360 -4.29 -3.65 -3.30
C CYS A 360 -4.39 -3.82 -4.83
N GLY A 361 -3.74 -4.86 -5.39
CA GLY A 361 -3.72 -5.12 -6.83
C GLY A 361 -2.99 -4.07 -7.66
N THR A 362 -2.17 -3.20 -7.07
CA THR A 362 -1.46 -2.12 -7.79
C THR A 362 -0.05 -1.95 -7.27
N CYS A 363 0.88 -1.57 -8.16
CA CYS A 363 2.22 -1.08 -7.79
C CYS A 363 2.33 0.45 -7.85
N HIS A 364 1.23 1.16 -8.14
CA HIS A 364 1.20 2.62 -8.23
C HIS A 364 0.61 3.25 -6.96
N PRO A 365 1.10 4.44 -6.55
CA PRO A 365 0.43 5.22 -5.51
C PRO A 365 -0.98 5.61 -5.96
N PHE A 366 -1.96 5.34 -5.09
CA PHE A 366 -3.38 5.63 -5.31
C PHE A 366 -3.90 6.65 -4.32
#